data_AF-A0A967W0D7-F1
#
_entry.id   AF-A0A967W0D7-F1
#
_cell.length_a   1.000
_cell.length_b   1.000
_cell.length_c   1.000
_cell.angle_alpha   90.00
_cell.angle_beta   90.00
_cell.angle_gamma   90.00
#
_symmetry.space_group_name_H-M   'P 1'
#
loop_
_entity.id
_entity.type
_entity.pdbx_description
1 polymer ?
#
loop_
_entity_poly.entity_id
_entity_poly.type
_entity_poly.pdbx_seq_one_letter_code
_entity_poly.pdbx_strand_id
1 'polypeptide(L)'
;MPILWNDRSAALGSTGDLVLADFDYYLIKDGSGPRVDISTEYKFTTDESCFRIVWYVDGNSWLSRAIPLEGSTSNTVSPIVVLK
;
A
#
# COMPACT_ATOMS: atom_id res chain seq x y z
N MET A 1 -2.37 12.24 16.89
CA MET A 1 -2.07 11.35 15.75
C MET A 1 -1.91 9.94 16.28
N PRO A 2 -2.70 8.95 15.82
CA PRO A 2 -2.50 7.56 16.22
C PRO A 2 -1.21 7.00 15.61
N ILE A 3 -0.53 6.13 16.36
CA ILE A 3 0.59 5.33 15.86
C ILE A 3 0.02 4.02 15.35
N LEU A 4 0.31 3.67 14.10
CA LEU A 4 -0.10 2.41 13.48
C LEU A 4 1.12 1.53 13.27
N TRP A 5 1.07 0.33 13.84
CA TRP A 5 2.10 -0.68 13.63
C TRP A 5 1.78 -1.50 12.39
N ASN A 6 2.81 -1.79 11.58
CA ASN A 6 2.67 -2.64 10.41
C ASN A 6 3.99 -3.39 10.15
N ASP A 7 3.89 -4.58 9.57
CA ASP A 7 5.04 -5.45 9.27
C ASP A 7 5.56 -5.27 7.82
N ARG A 8 5.14 -4.20 7.15
CA ARG A 8 5.45 -3.91 5.74
C ARG A 8 6.41 -2.73 5.56
N SER A 9 6.72 -2.00 6.63
CA SER A 9 7.75 -0.96 6.65
C SER A 9 9.16 -1.55 6.44
N ALA A 10 10.11 -0.69 6.06
CA ALA A 10 11.49 -1.10 5.90
C ALA A 10 12.10 -1.57 7.24
N ALA A 11 13.19 -2.34 7.17
CA ALA A 11 13.93 -2.75 8.36
C ALA A 11 14.42 -1.54 9.17
N LEU A 12 14.46 -1.69 10.49
CA LEU A 12 14.90 -0.64 11.42
C LEU A 12 16.24 -0.01 11.00
N GLY A 13 16.29 1.32 10.93
CA GLY A 13 17.48 2.07 10.52
C GLY A 13 17.67 2.17 9.01
N SER A 14 16.71 1.70 8.21
CA SER A 14 16.65 1.96 6.76
C SER A 14 15.63 3.04 6.45
N THR A 15 15.86 3.81 5.38
CA THR A 15 14.87 4.78 4.88
C THR A 15 13.49 4.14 4.73
N GLY A 16 12.47 4.69 5.40
CA GLY A 16 11.13 4.09 5.39
C GLY A 16 10.79 3.20 6.58
N ASP A 17 11.64 3.15 7.60
CA ASP A 17 11.31 2.49 8.87
C ASP A 17 10.21 3.23 9.64
N LEU A 18 10.21 4.57 9.58
CA LEU A 18 9.17 5.45 10.10
C LEU A 18 8.62 6.35 8.99
N VAL A 19 7.29 6.39 8.89
CA VAL A 19 6.56 7.21 7.93
C VAL A 19 5.53 8.05 8.64
N LEU A 20 5.57 9.36 8.38
CA LEU A 20 4.49 10.28 8.72
C LEU A 20 3.62 10.43 7.48
N ALA A 21 2.40 9.92 7.53
CA ALA A 21 1.46 9.98 6.41
C ALA A 21 0.09 10.48 6.87
N ASP A 22 -0.46 11.41 6.10
CA ASP A 22 -1.88 11.75 6.12
C ASP A 22 -2.62 10.87 5.10
N PHE A 23 -3.42 9.93 5.61
CA PHE A 23 -4.14 8.96 4.78
C PHE A 23 -5.32 9.56 4.02
N ASP A 24 -5.77 10.78 4.34
CA ASP A 24 -6.77 11.48 3.53
C ASP A 24 -6.23 11.83 2.13
N TYR A 25 -4.89 11.85 1.98
CA TYR A 25 -4.20 12.03 0.70
C TYR A 25 -3.71 10.72 0.08
N TYR A 26 -4.10 9.56 0.61
CA TYR A 26 -3.75 8.25 0.06
C TYR A 26 -4.98 7.63 -0.62
N LEU A 27 -4.89 7.38 -1.92
CA LEU A 27 -5.97 6.81 -2.70
C LEU A 27 -5.77 5.31 -2.84
N ILE A 28 -6.79 4.54 -2.51
CA ILE A 28 -6.87 3.11 -2.80
C ILE A 28 -7.83 2.91 -3.96
N LYS A 29 -7.34 2.28 -5.02
CA LYS A 29 -8.16 1.81 -6.12
C LYS A 29 -8.32 0.30 -5.98
N ASP A 30 -9.49 -0.10 -5.52
CA ASP A 30 -9.88 -1.50 -5.59
C ASP A 30 -10.10 -1.88 -7.07
N GLY A 31 -9.51 -3.01 -7.48
CA GLY A 31 -9.66 -3.55 -8.81
C GLY A 31 -11.00 -4.25 -9.00
N SER A 32 -11.03 -5.25 -9.88
CA SER A 32 -12.09 -6.24 -9.80
C SER A 32 -11.95 -6.96 -8.46
N GLY A 33 -13.06 -7.08 -7.71
CA GLY A 33 -13.10 -7.77 -6.43
C GLY A 33 -12.56 -9.20 -6.49
N PRO A 34 -12.45 -9.87 -5.33
CA PRO A 34 -11.80 -11.17 -5.22
C PRO A 34 -12.45 -12.19 -6.18
N ARG A 35 -11.65 -12.71 -7.10
CA ARG A 35 -12.03 -13.83 -7.96
C ARG A 35 -11.63 -15.13 -7.28
N VAL A 36 -12.58 -16.03 -7.14
CA VAL A 36 -12.36 -17.38 -6.60
C VAL A 36 -12.51 -18.38 -7.73
N ASP A 37 -11.49 -19.20 -7.95
CA ASP A 37 -11.55 -20.38 -8.81
C ASP A 37 -11.21 -21.63 -7.98
N ILE A 38 -11.82 -22.75 -8.36
CA ILE A 38 -11.58 -24.05 -7.76
C ILE A 38 -11.13 -24.99 -8.88
N SER A 39 -10.04 -25.73 -8.66
CA SER A 39 -9.64 -26.82 -9.54
C SER A 39 -9.52 -28.10 -8.74
N THR A 40 -10.30 -29.08 -9.15
CA THR A 40 -10.21 -30.47 -8.69
C THR A 40 -9.22 -31.28 -9.52
N GLU A 41 -8.80 -30.74 -10.67
CA GLU A 41 -8.00 -31.44 -11.66
C GLU A 41 -6.49 -31.29 -11.43
N TYR A 42 -6.07 -30.21 -10.77
CA TYR A 42 -4.66 -29.90 -10.54
C TYR A 42 -3.95 -30.97 -9.69
N LYS A 43 -4.68 -31.70 -8.83
CA LYS A 43 -4.15 -32.73 -7.93
C LYS A 43 -4.97 -34.02 -7.89
N PHE A 44 -5.33 -34.54 -9.07
CA PHE A 44 -6.07 -35.80 -9.20
C PHE A 44 -5.42 -37.01 -8.51
N THR A 45 -4.09 -37.09 -8.48
CA THR A 45 -3.37 -38.23 -7.91
C THR A 45 -3.43 -38.29 -6.39
N THR A 46 -3.77 -37.18 -5.73
CA THR A 46 -3.82 -37.07 -4.27
C THR A 46 -5.21 -36.73 -3.74
N ASP A 47 -6.22 -36.70 -4.62
CA ASP A 47 -7.62 -36.35 -4.28
C ASP A 47 -7.75 -35.00 -3.53
N GLU A 48 -6.98 -33.99 -3.97
CA GLU A 48 -6.97 -32.67 -3.36
C GLU A 48 -7.65 -31.63 -4.27
N SER A 49 -8.49 -30.77 -3.67
CA SER A 49 -9.06 -29.60 -4.34
C SER A 49 -8.22 -28.35 -4.06
N CYS A 50 -7.87 -27.61 -5.11
CA CYS A 50 -7.09 -26.38 -5.00
C CYS A 50 -7.98 -25.15 -5.21
N PHE A 51 -7.89 -24.20 -4.28
CA PHE A 51 -8.57 -22.91 -4.36
C PHE A 51 -7.58 -21.84 -4.80
N ARG A 52 -7.98 -21.01 -5.76
CA ARG A 52 -7.24 -19.83 -6.18
C ARG A 52 -8.08 -18.60 -5.92
N ILE A 53 -7.61 -17.74 -5.04
CA ILE A 53 -8.23 -16.46 -4.74
C ILE A 53 -7.29 -15.36 -5.25
N VAL A 54 -7.78 -14.54 -6.17
CA VAL A 54 -7.01 -13.42 -6.73
C VAL A 54 -7.75 -12.13 -6.47
N TRP A 55 -7.06 -11.17 -5.85
CA TRP A 55 -7.58 -9.83 -5.61
C TRP A 55 -6.52 -8.80 -6.02
N TYR A 56 -6.92 -7.87 -6.88
CA TYR A 56 -6.05 -6.80 -7.35
C TYR A 56 -6.43 -5.51 -6.62
N VAL A 57 -5.47 -4.95 -5.89
CA VAL A 57 -5.60 -3.66 -5.20
C VAL A 57 -4.37 -2.84 -5.55
N ASP A 58 -4.59 -1.60 -5.98
CA ASP A 58 -3.53 -0.62 -6.17
C ASP A 58 -3.78 0.58 -5.26
N GLY A 59 -2.71 1.26 -4.88
CA GLY A 59 -2.77 2.39 -3.96
C GLY A 59 -1.60 3.33 -4.18
N ASN A 60 -1.90 4.63 -4.24
CA ASN A 60 -0.88 5.65 -4.46
C ASN A 60 -1.27 6.95 -3.75
N SER A 61 -0.27 7.79 -3.51
CA SER A 61 -0.51 9.16 -3.04
C SER A 61 -1.32 9.92 -4.09
N TRP A 62 -2.31 10.69 -3.64
CA TRP A 62 -3.07 11.56 -4.53
C TRP A 62 -2.17 12.62 -5.17
N LEU A 63 -1.23 13.15 -4.38
CA LEU A 63 -0.26 14.13 -4.85
C LEU A 63 0.92 13.41 -5.51
N SER A 64 1.29 13.87 -6.71
CA SER A 64 2.46 13.37 -7.45
C SER A 64 3.76 14.09 -7.09
N ARG A 65 3.67 15.19 -6.33
CA ARG A 65 4.81 16.00 -5.86
C ARG A 65 4.44 16.78 -4.61
N ALA A 66 5.46 17.23 -3.87
CA ALA A 66 5.29 18.16 -2.78
C ALA A 66 4.67 19.49 -3.28
N ILE A 67 3.84 20.10 -2.45
CA ILE A 67 3.13 21.36 -2.73
C ILE A 67 3.89 22.53 -2.10
N PRO A 68 3.89 23.72 -2.72
CA PRO A 68 4.53 24.90 -2.12
C PRO A 68 3.82 25.28 -0.81
N LEU A 69 4.61 25.66 0.20
CA LEU A 69 4.06 26.22 1.42
C LEU A 69 3.56 27.64 1.14
N GLU A 70 2.38 28.00 1.65
CA GLU A 70 1.82 29.35 1.49
C GLU A 70 2.80 30.41 1.98
N GLY A 71 3.04 31.43 1.15
CA GLY A 71 3.98 32.52 1.46
C GLY A 71 5.47 32.16 1.35
N SER A 72 5.82 30.93 0.96
CA SER A 72 7.22 30.53 0.73
C SER A 72 7.60 30.56 -0.74
N THR A 73 8.82 31.00 -1.03
CA THR A 73 9.44 30.97 -2.36
C THR A 73 10.33 29.74 -2.59
N SER A 74 10.63 28.96 -1.55
CA SER A 74 11.57 27.83 -1.60
C SER A 74 11.06 26.55 -0.93
N ASN A 75 10.17 26.66 0.06
CA ASN A 75 9.79 25.53 0.89
C ASN A 75 8.59 24.80 0.30
N THR A 76 8.64 23.47 0.39
CA THR A 76 7.54 22.60 0.00
C THR A 76 7.11 21.76 1.19
N VAL A 77 5.85 21.36 1.20
CA VAL A 77 5.27 20.43 2.17
C VAL A 77 4.66 19.25 1.44
N SER A 78 4.66 18.10 2.12
CA SER A 78 4.07 16.86 1.62
C SER A 78 3.23 16.23 2.72
N PRO A 79 2.05 15.67 2.41
CA PRO A 79 1.26 14.90 3.36
C PRO A 79 1.93 13.58 3.74
N ILE A 80 2.94 13.14 2.98
CA ILE A 80 3.69 11.90 3.22
C ILE A 80 5.18 12.26 3.32
N VAL A 81 5.78 11.94 4.46
CA VAL A 81 7.20 12.15 4.77
C VAL A 81 7.80 10.86 5.32
N VAL A 82 8.96 10.51 4.79
CA VAL A 82 9.69 9.29 5.16
C VAL A 82 10.98 9.69 5.87
N LEU A 83 11.29 9.02 6.99
CA LEU A 83 12.57 9.18 7.68
C LEU A 83 13.69 8.57 6.83
N LYS A 84 14.82 9.29 6.74
CA LYS A 84 16.00 8.92 5.97
C LYS A 84 17.06 8.29 6.86
#